data_AF-A0A954KPD0-F1
#
_entry.id   AF-A0A954KPD0-F1
#
_cell.length_a   1.000
_cell.length_b   1.000
_cell.length_c   1.000
_cell.angle_alpha   90.00
_cell.angle_beta   90.00
_cell.angle_gamma   90.00
#
_symmetry.space_group_name_H-M   'P 1'
#
loop_
_entity.id
_entity.type
_entity.pdbx_description
1 polymer ?
#
loop_
_entity_poly.entity_id
_entity_poly.type
_entity_poly.pdbx_seq_one_letter_code
_entity_poly.pdbx_strand_id
1 'polypeptide(L)'
;MTQSTNKNGGRTFDELAASRRHWIEEVLRPWCQAASMAQLRKAELEWLDIAGKVDTKATLWTWAWERFPAIVHPDLPGVNETNEMVVTLNDGGTFTGYPDNRQSTRGQLVLITADDTGTLQSFGPFSIDQIAQIDRIHESTGPMP
;
A
#
# COMPACT_ATOMS: atom_id res chain seq x y z
N MET A 1 1.08 -34.18 -41.88
CA MET A 1 0.11 -33.08 -41.74
C MET A 1 0.86 -31.92 -41.11
N THR A 2 1.12 -30.92 -41.93
CA THR A 2 2.05 -29.81 -41.70
C THR A 2 1.42 -28.83 -40.71
N GLN A 3 2.14 -28.53 -39.62
CA GLN A 3 1.75 -27.47 -38.70
C GLN A 3 1.71 -26.14 -39.46
N SER A 4 0.52 -25.56 -39.55
CA SER A 4 0.33 -24.22 -40.09
C SER A 4 0.92 -23.21 -39.11
N THR A 5 2.15 -22.79 -39.38
CA THR A 5 2.74 -21.56 -38.85
C THR A 5 1.82 -20.38 -39.18
N ASN A 6 1.18 -19.82 -38.16
CA ASN A 6 0.45 -18.57 -38.32
C ASN A 6 1.48 -17.43 -38.41
N LYS A 7 1.83 -17.05 -39.65
CA LYS A 7 2.57 -15.84 -39.97
C LYS A 7 1.64 -14.64 -39.84
N ASN A 8 1.51 -14.11 -38.63
CA ASN A 8 1.23 -12.70 -38.39
C ASN A 8 2.20 -12.28 -37.28
N GLY A 9 3.18 -11.44 -37.61
CA GLY A 9 4.25 -11.00 -36.69
C GLY A 9 3.78 -10.06 -35.57
N GLY A 10 2.51 -10.13 -35.17
CA GLY A 10 1.93 -9.41 -34.05
C GLY A 10 1.65 -10.37 -32.89
N ARG A 11 1.98 -9.94 -31.67
CA ARG A 11 1.61 -10.68 -30.45
C ARG A 11 0.11 -10.94 -30.43
N THR A 12 -0.29 -12.11 -29.95
CA THR A 12 -1.71 -12.38 -29.66
C THR A 12 -2.20 -11.45 -28.55
N PHE A 13 -3.53 -11.29 -28.44
CA PHE A 13 -4.10 -10.50 -27.35
C PHE A 13 -3.73 -11.07 -25.98
N ASP A 14 -3.72 -12.40 -25.83
CA ASP A 14 -3.34 -13.05 -24.57
C ASP A 14 -1.88 -12.78 -24.19
N GLU A 15 -0.97 -12.78 -25.18
CA GLU A 15 0.43 -12.40 -24.99
C GLU A 15 0.58 -10.92 -24.61
N LEU A 16 -0.22 -10.03 -25.21
CA LEU A 16 -0.24 -8.60 -24.86
C LEU A 16 -0.73 -8.41 -23.42
N ALA A 17 -1.83 -9.06 -23.05
CA ALA A 17 -2.38 -9.00 -21.69
C ALA A 17 -1.41 -9.60 -20.66
N ALA A 18 -0.76 -10.72 -20.97
CA ALA A 18 0.27 -11.32 -20.11
C ALA A 18 1.47 -10.39 -19.95
N SER A 19 1.95 -9.77 -21.04
CA SER A 19 3.03 -8.78 -21.00
C SER A 19 2.69 -7.58 -20.13
N ARG A 20 1.43 -7.10 -20.18
CA ARG A 20 0.97 -5.98 -19.34
C ARG A 20 0.94 -6.36 -17.86
N ARG A 21 0.38 -7.52 -17.51
CA ARG A 21 0.35 -8.04 -16.13
C ARG A 21 1.77 -8.21 -15.57
N HIS A 22 2.66 -8.80 -16.35
CA HIS A 22 4.06 -8.99 -15.95
C HIS A 22 4.74 -7.65 -15.65
N TRP A 23 4.54 -6.62 -16.48
CA TRP A 23 5.08 -5.29 -16.20
C TRP A 23 4.47 -4.65 -14.94
N ILE A 24 3.18 -4.88 -14.65
CA ILE A 24 2.56 -4.36 -13.42
C ILE A 24 3.23 -4.99 -12.20
N GLU A 25 3.34 -6.33 -12.17
CA GLU A 25 3.85 -7.05 -11.01
C GLU A 25 5.36 -6.89 -10.82
N GLU A 26 6.15 -6.86 -11.89
CA GLU A 26 7.62 -6.83 -11.80
C GLU A 26 8.21 -5.42 -11.83
N VAL A 27 7.47 -4.43 -12.31
CA VAL A 27 7.97 -3.07 -12.48
C VAL A 27 7.13 -2.06 -11.72
N LEU A 28 5.85 -1.91 -12.05
CA LEU A 28 5.06 -0.79 -11.53
C LEU A 28 4.80 -0.91 -10.03
N ARG A 29 4.36 -2.08 -9.56
CA ARG A 29 4.04 -2.30 -8.15
C ARG A 29 5.30 -2.23 -7.27
N PRO A 30 6.43 -2.90 -7.60
CA PRO A 30 7.69 -2.73 -6.87
C PRO A 30 8.19 -1.28 -6.89
N TRP A 31 8.02 -0.56 -8.00
CA TRP A 31 8.35 0.86 -8.06
C TRP A 31 7.49 1.68 -7.09
N CYS A 32 6.18 1.41 -6.98
CA CYS A 32 5.32 2.08 -6.01
C CYS A 32 5.75 1.81 -4.57
N GLN A 33 6.26 0.61 -4.28
CA GLN A 33 6.80 0.25 -2.96
C GLN A 33 8.13 0.95 -2.65
N ALA A 34 8.91 1.37 -3.65
CA ALA A 34 10.22 2.00 -3.42
C ALA A 34 10.23 3.52 -3.59
N ALA A 35 9.30 4.10 -4.34
CA ALA A 35 9.32 5.51 -4.74
C ALA A 35 9.17 6.49 -3.55
N SER A 36 9.73 7.69 -3.64
CA SER A 36 9.46 8.69 -2.60
C SER A 36 8.04 9.23 -2.68
N MET A 37 7.55 9.85 -1.60
CA MET A 37 6.27 10.57 -1.55
C MET A 37 6.12 11.58 -2.70
N ALA A 38 7.21 12.27 -3.06
CA ALA A 38 7.23 13.22 -4.17
C ALA A 38 7.01 12.55 -5.53
N GLN A 39 7.66 11.40 -5.76
CA GLN A 39 7.49 10.62 -6.99
C GLN A 39 6.10 9.99 -7.08
N LEU A 40 5.56 9.48 -5.96
CA LEU A 40 4.21 8.93 -5.90
C LEU A 40 3.15 9.99 -6.24
N ARG A 41 3.28 11.21 -5.70
CA ARG A 41 2.38 12.33 -6.07
C ARG A 41 2.45 12.67 -7.55
N LYS A 42 3.65 12.67 -8.13
CA LYS A 42 3.81 12.88 -9.57
C LYS A 42 3.12 11.76 -10.37
N ALA A 43 3.34 10.51 -9.98
CA ALA A 43 2.69 9.37 -10.61
C ALA A 43 1.17 9.41 -10.48
N GLU A 44 0.61 9.91 -9.38
CA GLU A 44 -0.84 10.09 -9.22
C GLU A 44 -1.43 11.01 -10.30
N LEU A 45 -0.71 12.08 -10.67
CA LEU A 45 -1.12 13.01 -11.73
C LEU A 45 -1.05 12.39 -13.13
N GLU A 46 -0.06 11.52 -13.34
CA GLU A 46 0.21 10.86 -14.62
C GLU A 46 -0.40 9.44 -14.68
N TRP A 47 -1.21 9.06 -13.68
CA TRP A 47 -1.61 7.66 -13.49
C TRP A 47 -2.46 7.11 -14.63
N LEU A 48 -3.26 7.98 -15.25
CA LEU A 48 -4.05 7.62 -16.43
C LEU A 48 -3.16 7.12 -17.58
N ASP A 49 -2.02 7.75 -17.79
CA ASP A 49 -1.09 7.40 -18.86
C ASP A 49 -0.21 6.18 -18.49
N ILE A 50 0.08 5.99 -17.20
CA ILE A 50 0.92 4.91 -16.69
C ILE A 50 0.14 3.59 -16.52
N ALA A 51 -1.05 3.67 -15.91
CA ALA A 51 -1.81 2.54 -15.42
C ALA A 51 -3.21 2.43 -16.08
N GLY A 52 -3.66 3.46 -16.80
CA GLY A 52 -5.00 3.54 -17.35
C GLY A 52 -6.01 4.10 -16.34
N LYS A 53 -7.31 3.87 -16.57
CA LYS A 53 -8.42 4.41 -15.76
C LYS A 53 -8.61 3.72 -14.39
N VAL A 54 -7.58 3.08 -13.86
CA VAL A 54 -7.65 2.41 -12.56
C VAL A 54 -7.60 3.43 -11.43
N ASP A 55 -8.33 3.16 -10.35
CA ASP A 55 -8.36 4.05 -9.18
C ASP A 55 -7.00 4.12 -8.49
N THR A 56 -6.50 5.32 -8.25
CA THR A 56 -5.17 5.54 -7.65
C THR A 56 -5.11 5.13 -6.19
N LYS A 57 -6.23 5.25 -5.44
CA LYS A 57 -6.28 4.83 -4.03
C LYS A 57 -6.13 3.31 -3.93
N ALA A 58 -6.89 2.56 -4.73
CA ALA A 58 -6.87 1.11 -4.76
C ALA A 58 -5.62 0.51 -5.43
N THR A 59 -4.89 1.28 -6.24
CA THR A 59 -3.66 0.82 -6.91
C THR A 59 -2.43 1.53 -6.36
N LEU A 60 -2.02 2.67 -6.93
CA LEU A 60 -0.82 3.43 -6.56
C LEU A 60 -0.59 3.51 -5.05
N TRP A 61 -1.57 4.01 -4.30
CA TRP A 61 -1.41 4.25 -2.86
C TRP A 61 -1.44 2.98 -2.04
N THR A 62 -2.28 2.00 -2.41
CA THR A 62 -2.30 0.69 -1.74
C THR A 62 -0.97 -0.03 -1.95
N TRP A 63 -0.45 -0.06 -3.18
CA TRP A 63 0.86 -0.62 -3.50
C TRP A 63 2.01 0.13 -2.83
N ALA A 64 1.90 1.45 -2.67
CA ALA A 64 2.88 2.20 -1.89
C ALA A 64 2.89 1.73 -0.43
N TRP A 65 1.72 1.55 0.19
CA TRP A 65 1.60 1.08 1.57
C TRP A 65 2.03 -0.38 1.79
N GLU A 66 2.12 -1.20 0.74
CA GLU A 66 2.65 -2.58 0.84
C GLU A 66 4.12 -2.65 1.28
N ARG A 67 4.84 -1.52 1.33
CA ARG A 67 6.11 -1.38 2.09
C ARG A 67 6.01 -1.92 3.51
N PHE A 68 4.82 -1.78 4.09
CA PHE A 68 4.51 -2.14 5.45
C PHE A 68 3.36 -3.16 5.43
N PRO A 69 3.65 -4.46 5.24
CA PRO A 69 2.60 -5.47 5.09
C PRO A 69 1.60 -5.52 6.25
N ALA A 70 2.00 -5.07 7.44
CA ALA A 70 1.15 -4.95 8.61
C ALA A 70 -0.08 -4.07 8.33
N ILE A 71 0.07 -2.96 7.57
CA ILE A 71 -0.93 -1.90 7.42
C ILE A 71 -1.91 -2.10 6.28
N VAL A 72 -1.65 -3.01 5.35
CA VAL A 72 -2.54 -3.27 4.20
C VAL A 72 -3.27 -4.59 4.37
N HIS A 73 -4.41 -4.72 3.68
CA HIS A 73 -5.08 -6.01 3.50
C HIS A 73 -5.17 -6.31 1.99
N PRO A 74 -4.89 -7.54 1.53
CA PRO A 74 -4.89 -7.87 0.09
C PRO A 74 -6.20 -7.51 -0.63
N ASP A 75 -7.32 -7.61 0.09
CA ASP A 75 -8.67 -7.41 -0.47
C ASP A 75 -9.28 -6.02 -0.20
N LEU A 76 -8.57 -5.11 0.52
CA LEU A 76 -9.12 -3.80 0.89
C LEU A 76 -8.20 -2.65 0.45
N PRO A 77 -8.74 -1.60 -0.19
CA PRO A 77 -7.95 -0.46 -0.61
C PRO A 77 -7.56 0.44 0.58
N GLY A 78 -6.31 0.91 0.58
CA GLY A 78 -5.77 1.79 1.61
C GLY A 78 -5.27 1.06 2.85
N VAL A 79 -5.31 1.75 3.99
CA VAL A 79 -4.82 1.21 5.27
C VAL A 79 -5.90 0.41 6.00
N ASN A 80 -5.49 -0.63 6.71
CA ASN A 80 -6.35 -1.55 7.44
C ASN A 80 -6.57 -1.05 8.88
N GLU A 81 -7.79 -0.63 9.18
CA GLU A 81 -8.18 -0.07 10.48
C GLU A 81 -8.43 -1.14 11.57
N THR A 82 -8.37 -2.43 11.22
CA THR A 82 -8.84 -3.52 12.09
C THR A 82 -7.87 -3.86 13.24
N ASN A 83 -6.58 -3.56 13.08
CA ASN A 83 -5.55 -3.98 14.02
C ASN A 83 -4.85 -2.77 14.62
N GLU A 84 -4.56 -2.85 15.91
CA GLU A 84 -3.66 -1.90 16.56
C GLU A 84 -2.23 -2.13 16.07
N MET A 85 -1.52 -1.02 15.86
CA MET A 85 -0.18 -1.03 15.29
C MET A 85 0.77 -0.16 16.08
N VAL A 86 2.04 -0.54 16.02
CA VAL A 86 3.16 0.30 16.43
C VAL A 86 3.84 0.82 15.17
N VAL A 87 3.95 2.14 15.07
CA VAL A 87 4.65 2.84 13.99
C VAL A 87 5.94 3.43 14.56
N THR A 88 7.07 3.01 14.01
CA THR A 88 8.38 3.57 14.30
C THR A 88 8.79 4.50 13.16
N LEU A 89 9.14 5.73 13.49
CA LEU A 89 9.63 6.74 12.56
C LEU A 89 11.15 6.68 12.41
N ASN A 90 11.66 7.24 11.33
CA ASN A 90 13.10 7.34 11.03
C ASN A 90 13.88 8.18 12.05
N ASP A 91 13.21 9.06 12.80
CA ASP A 91 13.80 9.84 13.89
C ASP A 91 13.84 9.07 15.23
N GLY A 92 13.35 7.83 15.26
CA GLY A 92 13.24 6.99 16.45
C GLY A 92 11.95 7.15 17.23
N GLY A 93 11.08 8.09 16.86
CA GLY A 93 9.75 8.26 17.46
C GLY A 93 8.90 7.01 17.28
N THR A 94 8.16 6.61 18.32
CA THR A 94 7.28 5.44 18.27
C THR A 94 5.87 5.82 18.71
N PHE A 95 4.88 5.41 17.93
CA PHE A 95 3.47 5.73 18.15
C PHE A 95 2.62 4.47 18.04
N THR A 96 1.65 4.34 18.94
CA THR A 96 0.74 3.19 18.98
C THR A 96 -0.68 3.64 18.72
N GLY A 97 -1.42 2.89 17.90
CA GLY A 97 -2.84 3.08 17.70
C GLY A 97 -3.39 2.33 16.48
N TYR A 98 -4.67 2.53 16.21
CA TYR A 98 -5.36 1.97 15.05
C TYR A 98 -5.23 2.93 13.87
N PRO A 99 -4.90 2.46 12.65
CA PRO A 99 -4.94 3.30 11.47
C PRO A 99 -6.34 3.85 11.22
N ASP A 100 -6.44 5.14 10.90
CA ASP A 100 -7.69 5.77 10.44
C ASP A 100 -7.61 5.94 8.92
N ASN A 101 -8.27 5.09 8.13
CA ASN A 101 -8.29 5.11 6.66
C ASN A 101 -9.09 6.29 6.09
N ARG A 102 -9.92 6.95 6.91
CA ARG A 102 -10.66 8.15 6.49
C ARG A 102 -9.72 9.36 6.48
N GLN A 103 -8.85 9.46 7.49
CA GLN A 103 -7.88 10.55 7.62
C GLN A 103 -6.54 10.23 6.94
N SER A 104 -6.17 8.95 6.82
CA SER A 104 -4.96 8.49 6.12
C SER A 104 -5.16 8.58 4.62
N THR A 105 -4.52 9.55 3.99
CA THR A 105 -4.67 9.82 2.57
C THR A 105 -3.32 10.02 1.90
N ARG A 106 -3.17 9.52 0.66
CA ARG A 106 -2.01 9.80 -0.20
C ARG A 106 -0.66 9.68 0.52
N GLY A 107 -0.35 8.49 1.04
CA GLY A 107 0.91 8.23 1.74
C GLY A 107 1.06 8.98 3.07
N GLN A 108 -0.03 9.48 3.65
CA GLN A 108 -0.08 10.01 5.01
C GLN A 108 -0.86 9.03 5.89
N LEU A 109 -0.31 8.70 7.06
CA LEU A 109 -0.91 7.81 8.04
C LEU A 109 -1.33 8.61 9.28
N VAL A 110 -2.58 8.44 9.68
CA VAL A 110 -3.10 8.91 10.97
C VAL A 110 -3.41 7.69 11.82
N LEU A 111 -2.93 7.71 13.06
CA LEU A 111 -3.29 6.72 14.08
C LEU A 111 -4.27 7.33 15.06
N ILE A 112 -5.23 6.55 15.51
CA ILE A 112 -6.12 6.88 16.62
C ILE A 112 -5.88 5.93 17.78
N THR A 113 -5.86 6.46 18.99
CA THR A 113 -5.81 5.67 20.23
C THR A 113 -6.80 6.25 21.23
N ALA A 114 -7.19 5.46 22.22
CA ALA A 114 -7.96 5.93 23.36
C ALA A 114 -7.04 6.00 24.58
N ASP A 115 -7.07 7.12 25.31
CA ASP A 115 -6.42 7.18 26.62
C ASP A 115 -7.22 6.44 27.71
N ASP A 116 -6.68 6.39 28.93
CA ASP A 116 -7.31 5.74 30.09
C ASP A 116 -8.68 6.35 30.46
N THR A 117 -8.98 7.55 29.96
CA THR A 117 -10.27 8.25 30.18
C THR A 117 -11.28 7.95 29.08
N GLY A 118 -10.88 7.21 28.04
CA GLY A 118 -11.68 6.96 26.84
C GLY A 118 -11.70 8.13 25.85
N THR A 119 -10.85 9.13 26.05
CA THR A 119 -10.70 10.25 25.11
C THR A 119 -9.88 9.79 23.92
N LEU A 120 -10.41 10.00 22.71
CA LEU A 120 -9.69 9.68 21.49
C LEU A 120 -8.58 10.70 21.24
N GLN A 121 -7.35 10.21 21.10
CA GLN A 121 -6.18 10.95 20.67
C GLN A 121 -5.79 10.52 19.26
N SER A 122 -5.35 11.48 18.45
CA SER A 122 -4.82 11.21 17.11
C SER A 122 -3.33 11.53 17.03
N PHE A 123 -2.58 10.70 16.32
CA PHE A 123 -1.17 10.92 15.99
C PHE A 123 -0.97 11.01 14.48
N GLY A 124 -0.02 11.84 14.07
CA GLY A 124 0.27 12.13 12.66
C GLY A 124 -0.39 13.42 12.16
N PRO A 125 -0.53 13.60 10.83
CA PRO A 125 -0.21 12.62 9.79
C PRO A 125 1.29 12.33 9.67
N PHE A 126 1.65 11.06 9.58
CA PHE A 126 3.01 10.59 9.28
C PHE A 126 3.15 10.31 7.79
N SER A 127 4.16 10.89 7.15
CA SER A 127 4.50 10.57 5.77
C SER A 127 5.05 9.16 5.63
N ILE A 128 4.73 8.47 4.53
CA ILE A 128 5.28 7.16 4.21
C ILE A 128 6.82 7.14 4.17
N ASP A 129 7.44 8.28 3.84
CA ASP A 129 8.90 8.45 3.85
C ASP A 129 9.49 8.68 5.26
N GLN A 130 8.66 9.03 6.25
CA GLN A 130 9.08 9.20 7.64
C GLN A 130 9.03 7.90 8.42
N ILE A 131 8.29 6.90 7.93
CA ILE A 131 8.08 5.64 8.64
C ILE A 131 9.26 4.71 8.34
N ALA A 132 9.87 4.21 9.42
CA ALA A 132 10.91 3.19 9.34
C ALA A 132 10.28 1.79 9.35
N GLN A 133 9.27 1.57 10.21
CA GLN A 133 8.69 0.25 10.46
C GLN A 133 7.24 0.37 10.96
N ILE A 134 6.41 -0.62 10.63
CA ILE A 134 5.05 -0.78 11.17
C ILE A 134 4.86 -2.24 11.55
N ASP A 135 4.49 -2.49 12.80
CA ASP A 135 4.17 -3.82 13.30
C ASP A 135 2.76 -3.86 13.88
N ARG A 136 2.11 -5.02 13.81
CA ARG A 136 0.86 -5.27 14.52
C ARG A 136 1.18 -5.57 15.97
N ILE A 137 0.39 -5.01 16.89
CA ILE A 137 0.38 -5.48 18.26
C ILE A 137 -0.34 -6.83 18.25
N HIS A 138 0.43 -7.91 18.29
CA HIS A 138 -0.13 -9.21 18.63
C HIS A 138 -0.51 -9.16 20.11
N GLU A 139 -1.80 -9.30 20.41
CA GLU A 139 -2.21 -9.74 21.74
C GLU A 139 -1.49 -11.07 22.01
N SER A 140 -0.52 -11.03 22.91
CA SER A 140 -0.04 -12.26 23.54
C SER A 140 -1.23 -12.82 24.28
N THR A 141 -1.86 -13.84 23.71
CA THR A 141 -2.78 -14.71 24.44
C THR A 141 -1.97 -15.36 25.55
N GLY A 142 -1.93 -14.69 26.71
CA GLY A 142 -1.44 -15.28 27.94
C GLY A 142 -2.25 -16.55 28.21
N PRO A 143 -1.63 -17.62 28.76
CA PRO A 143 -2.36 -18.84 29.04
C PRO A 143 -3.49 -18.52 30.02
N MET A 144 -4.74 -18.83 29.64
CA MET A 144 -5.86 -18.78 30.57
C MET A 144 -5.59 -19.78 31.73
N PRO A 145 -5.89 -19.39 32.98
CA PRO A 145 -5.73 -20.24 34.16
C PRO A 145 -6.63 -21.48 34.14
#